data_AF-A0A9X2T1Q9-F1
#
_entry.id   AF-A0A9X2T1Q9-F1
#
_cell.length_a   1.000
_cell.length_b   1.000
_cell.length_c   1.000
_cell.angle_alpha   90.00
_cell.angle_beta   90.00
_cell.angle_gamma   90.00
#
_symmetry.space_group_name_H-M   'P 1'
#
loop_
_entity.id
_entity.type
_entity.pdbx_description
1 polymer ?
#
loop_
_entity_poly.entity_id
_entity_poly.type
_entity_poly.pdbx_seq_one_letter_code
_entity_poly.pdbx_strand_id
1 'polypeptide(L)' 'MNKISNMKKAIGVFRSYGIPLSGKQKSANFYKELHMDKVYVDGLIFELELELNKILEEEKIALLETPSELLQELLAA' A
#
# COMPACT_ATOMS: atom_id res chain seq x y z
N MET A 1 3.67 5.60 18.25
CA MET A 1 3.51 5.98 16.82
C MET A 1 2.23 6.79 16.63
N ASN A 2 2.28 7.89 15.88
CA ASN A 2 1.08 8.69 15.58
C ASN A 2 0.38 8.11 14.34
N LYS A 3 -0.70 7.34 14.55
CA LYS A 3 -1.48 6.68 13.48
C LYS A 3 -1.95 7.67 12.39
N ILE A 4 -2.29 8.90 12.76
CA ILE A 4 -2.73 9.93 11.81
C ILE A 4 -1.59 10.38 10.89
N SER A 5 -0.38 10.53 11.45
CA SER A 5 0.80 10.90 10.67
C SER A 5 1.18 9.80 9.68
N ASN A 6 1.17 8.54 10.11
CA ASN A 6 1.48 7.40 9.25
C ASN A 6 0.44 7.23 8.14
N MET A 7 -0.85 7.44 8.45
CA MET A 7 -1.90 7.44 7.44
C MET A 7 -1.67 8.51 6.37
N LYS A 8 -1.32 9.74 6.76
CA LYS A 8 -1.05 10.83 5.81
C LYS A 8 0.15 10.52 4.91
N LYS A 9 1.21 9.96 5.48
CA LYS A 9 2.40 9.50 4.75
C LYS A 9 2.04 8.43 3.71
N ALA A 10 1.33 7.38 4.13
CA ALA A 10 0.90 6.31 3.24
C ALA A 10 0.03 6.85 2.09
N ILE A 11 -0.94 7.73 2.37
CA ILE A 11 -1.76 8.39 1.34
C ILE A 11 -0.90 9.14 0.33
N GLY A 12 0.19 9.78 0.78
CA GLY A 12 1.15 10.45 -0.09
C GLY A 12 1.80 9.52 -1.10
N VAL A 13 2.30 8.37 -0.63
CA VAL A 13 2.94 7.34 -1.49
C VAL A 13 1.92 6.71 -2.44
N PHE A 14 0.75 6.30 -1.96
CA PHE A 14 -0.30 5.78 -2.86
C PHE A 14 -0.66 6.77 -3.97
N ARG A 15 -0.71 8.07 -3.66
CA ARG A 15 -0.97 9.12 -4.66
C ARG A 15 0.15 9.28 -5.68
N SER A 16 1.43 9.14 -5.30
CA SER A 16 2.53 9.21 -6.28
C SER A 16 2.50 8.05 -7.28
N TYR A 17 1.94 6.90 -6.87
CA TYR A 17 1.68 5.75 -7.73
C TYR A 17 0.36 5.84 -8.53
N GLY A 18 -0.37 6.96 -8.42
CA GLY A 18 -1.64 7.14 -9.12
C GLY A 18 -2.84 6.42 -8.49
N ILE A 19 -2.72 5.97 -7.24
CA ILE A 19 -3.74 5.21 -6.52
C ILE A 19 -4.40 6.10 -5.46
N PRO A 20 -5.50 6.80 -5.75
CA PRO A 20 -6.28 7.46 -4.72
C PRO A 20 -6.91 6.43 -3.76
N LEU A 21 -6.57 6.52 -2.48
CA LEU A 21 -7.19 5.72 -1.40
C LEU A 21 -8.63 6.21 -1.07
N SER A 22 -9.49 6.31 -2.07
CA SER A 22 -10.88 6.73 -1.93
C SER A 22 -11.81 5.91 -2.81
N GLY A 23 -13.09 5.89 -2.44
CA GLY A 23 -14.13 5.21 -3.21
C GLY A 23 -13.84 3.73 -3.44
N LYS A 24 -14.01 3.28 -4.69
CA LYS A 24 -13.77 1.88 -5.12
C LYS A 24 -12.28 1.55 -5.32
N GLN A 25 -11.43 2.56 -5.55
CA GLN A 25 -10.03 2.31 -5.92
C GLN A 25 -9.21 1.76 -4.77
N LYS A 26 -9.53 2.12 -3.52
CA LYS A 26 -8.85 1.56 -2.34
C LYS A 26 -9.01 0.04 -2.20
N SER A 27 -10.06 -0.54 -2.75
CA SER A 27 -10.37 -1.97 -2.69
C SER A 27 -10.17 -2.67 -4.03
N ALA A 28 -9.70 -1.95 -5.04
CA ALA A 28 -9.47 -2.50 -6.36
C ALA A 28 -8.22 -3.40 -6.32
N ASN A 29 -8.29 -4.56 -6.95
CA ASN A 29 -7.16 -5.46 -7.09
C ASN A 29 -6.06 -4.78 -7.93
N PHE A 30 -4.83 -4.73 -7.41
CA PHE A 30 -3.68 -4.08 -8.04
C PHE A 30 -3.48 -4.55 -9.49
N TYR A 31 -3.59 -5.85 -9.72
CA TYR A 31 -3.27 -6.47 -11.00
C TYR A 31 -4.47 -6.49 -11.95
N LYS A 32 -5.65 -6.84 -11.44
CA LYS A 32 -6.85 -7.09 -12.26
C LYS A 32 -7.63 -5.83 -12.58
N GLU A 33 -7.66 -4.87 -11.65
CA GLU A 33 -8.52 -3.68 -11.74
C GLU A 33 -7.71 -2.38 -11.87
N LEU A 34 -6.57 -2.29 -11.19
CA LEU A 34 -5.66 -1.14 -11.34
C LEU A 34 -4.62 -1.36 -12.45
N HIS A 35 -4.58 -2.56 -13.04
CA HIS A 35 -3.69 -2.91 -14.16
C HIS A 35 -2.22 -2.61 -13.90
N MET A 36 -1.77 -2.81 -12.65
CA MET A 36 -0.39 -2.62 -12.26
C MET A 36 0.42 -3.89 -12.48
N ASP A 37 1.64 -3.73 -13.01
CA ASP A 37 2.59 -4.84 -13.05
C ASP A 37 3.18 -5.09 -11.66
N LYS A 38 3.62 -6.34 -11.43
CA LYS A 38 4.27 -6.74 -10.17
C LYS A 38 5.41 -5.81 -9.76
N VAL A 39 6.23 -5.37 -10.71
CA VAL A 39 7.35 -4.43 -10.43
C VAL A 39 6.88 -3.10 -9.82
N TYR A 40 5.70 -2.61 -10.23
CA TYR A 40 5.13 -1.39 -9.65
C TYR A 40 4.55 -1.63 -8.26
N VAL A 41 3.90 -2.78 -8.05
CA VAL A 41 3.36 -3.13 -6.73
C VAL A 41 4.50 -3.37 -5.73
N ASP A 42 5.55 -4.07 -6.14
CA ASP A 42 6.75 -4.27 -5.32
C ASP A 42 7.42 -2.93 -4.95
N GLY A 43 7.52 -2.00 -5.92
CA GLY A 43 8.05 -0.64 -5.67
C GLY A 43 7.19 0.17 -4.70
N LEU A 44 5.86 0.11 -4.85
CA LEU A 44 4.90 0.74 -3.94
C LEU A 44 5.08 0.24 -2.51
N ILE A 45 5.19 -1.08 -2.32
CA ILE A 45 5.40 -1.70 -1.02
C ILE A 45 6.71 -1.20 -0.41
N PHE A 46 7.80 -1.26 -1.16
CA PHE A 46 9.12 -0.79 -0.70
C PHE A 46 9.11 0.68 -0.26
N GLU A 47 8.48 1.57 -1.02
CA GLU A 47 8.39 2.99 -0.63
C GLU A 47 7.54 3.19 0.62
N LEU A 48 6.44 2.45 0.78
CA LEU A 48 5.63 2.48 1.98
C LEU A 48 6.38 1.97 3.21
N GLU A 49 7.16 0.90 3.07
CA GLU A 49 8.00 0.34 4.12
C GLU A 49 9.04 1.36 4.61
N LEU A 50 9.72 2.02 3.67
CA LEU A 50 10.68 3.09 3.97
C LEU A 50 10.02 4.28 4.67
N GLU A 51 8.92 4.80 4.12
CA GLU A 51 8.26 6.02 4.60
C GLU A 51 7.64 5.83 6.00
N LEU A 52 7.21 4.60 6.31
CA LEU A 52 6.60 4.21 7.58
C LEU A 52 7.58 3.56 8.56
N ASN A 53 8.82 3.29 8.14
CA ASN A 53 9.84 2.56 8.88
C ASN A 53 9.31 1.21 9.42
N LYS A 54 8.72 0.42 8.53
CA LYS A 54 8.14 -0.90 8.82
C LYS A 54 8.48 -1.85 7.68
N ILE A 55 8.81 -3.10 8.00
CA ILE A 55 9.08 -4.15 7.02
C ILE A 55 7.99 -5.21 7.13
N LEU A 56 7.42 -5.61 6.00
CA LEU A 56 6.47 -6.70 5.89
C LEU A 56 7.21 -8.00 5.56
N GLU A 57 6.68 -9.12 6.06
CA GLU A 57 7.18 -10.45 5.73
C GLU A 57 6.84 -10.79 4.27
N GLU A 58 7.74 -11.48 3.56
CA GLU A 58 7.55 -11.83 2.14
C GLU A 58 6.28 -12.66 1.92
N GLU A 59 5.97 -13.56 2.86
CA GLU A 59 4.77 -14.39 2.83
C GLU A 59 3.49 -13.54 2.90
N LYS A 60 3.52 -12.43 3.64
CA LYS A 60 2.40 -11.49 3.69
C LYS A 60 2.29 -10.71 2.39
N ILE A 61 3.40 -10.21 1.88
CA ILE A 61 3.46 -9.47 0.61
C ILE A 61 2.86 -10.29 -0.53
N ALA A 62 3.18 -11.59 -0.58
CA ALA A 62 2.69 -12.50 -1.62
C ALA A 62 1.15 -12.64 -1.65
N LEU A 63 0.46 -12.31 -0.56
CA LEU A 63 -1.00 -12.39 -0.42
C LEU A 63 -1.71 -11.04 -0.61
N LEU A 64 -0.97 -9.93 -0.72
CA LEU A 64 -1.56 -8.60 -0.83
C LEU A 64 -2.04 -8.32 -2.25
N GLU A 65 -3.35 -8.11 -2.39
CA GLU A 65 -3.97 -7.86 -3.68
C GLU A 65 -4.56 -6.46 -3.81
N THR A 66 -4.82 -5.74 -2.71
CA THR A 66 -5.49 -4.43 -2.75
C THR A 66 -4.78 -3.34 -1.91
N PRO A 67 -4.98 -2.05 -2.24
CA PRO A 67 -4.44 -0.94 -1.45
C PRO A 67 -4.88 -0.95 0.02
N SER A 68 -6.12 -1.38 0.29
CA SER A 68 -6.66 -1.40 1.66
C SER A 68 -6.05 -2.51 2.51
N GLU A 69 -5.80 -3.69 1.94
CA GLU A 69 -5.10 -4.78 2.64
C GLU A 69 -3.66 -4.37 2.97
N LEU A 70 -2.95 -3.81 2.00
CA LEU A 70 -1.58 -3.32 2.22
C LEU A 70 -1.53 -2.24 3.31
N LEU A 71 -2.45 -1.28 3.26
CA LEU A 71 -2.56 -0.24 4.27
C LEU A 71 -2.88 -0.81 5.66
N GLN A 72 -3.74 -1.84 5.72
CA GLN A 72 -4.08 -2.52 6.97
C GLN A 72 -2.86 -3.22 7.56
N GLU A 73 -2.11 -3.99 6.77
CA GLU A 73 -0.89 -4.66 7.24
C GLU A 73 0.16 -3.65 7.72
N LEU A 74 0.33 -2.53 7.02
CA LEU A 74 1.29 -1.49 7.40
C LEU A 74 0.89 -0.74 8.68
N LEU A 75 -0.40 -0.50 8.90
CA LEU A 75 -0.90 0.26 10.05
C LEU A 75 -1.38 -0.61 11.22
N ALA A 76 -1.38 -1.93 11.08
CA ALA A 76 -1.58 -2.88 12.17
C ALA A 76 -0.53 -2.66 13.26
N ALA A 77 -0.99 -2.71 14.52
CA ALA A 77 -0.23 -2.39 15.72
C ALA A 77 0.81 -3.45 16.07
#